data_AF-A0A3C0UJU9-F1
#
_entry.id   AF-A0A3C0UJU9-F1
#
_cell.length_a   1.000
_cell.length_b   1.000
_cell.length_c   1.000
_cell.angle_alpha   90.00
_cell.angle_beta   90.00
_cell.angle_gamma   90.00
#
_symmetry.space_group_name_H-M   'P 1'
#
loop_
_entity.id
_entity.type
_entity.pdbx_description
1 polymer ?
#
loop_
_entity_poly.entity_id
_entity_poly.type
_entity_poly.pdbx_seq_one_letter_code
_entity_poly.pdbx_strand_id
1 'polypeptide(L)'
;MKYSYFVVAALILGITACTTSKPTPPPPPPSEPTILTIGGKKITTDEFFQSFTKNQFSDDTTKPTGISEYLQLYTNLKLKVLGAQSAGLDTSASFREEMASYRQQLAQPYLMDKALVDNLVAEAYERMKNEVRIAHIMLPVSPDALPADTLSVYRAISELRGRIIQKEIDFESAAKQYSKDPISSPKGGDLESYFPVFKTIYPFETAAFTLPIGQISNPVRSRAGYHLIKVLERRPARGKVQVAHILVSVTPSATEAGKIAAKAKAEKAAALLQQEAWEIVCRDYSDDATTKNEGGVLREFGPSEMVPEFENTAFSLKNVGDISAPFQSNYGWHIIKLLSKKPIESFAEAAPQIRQKVTTDSRSEVIQQALIKKLRASYKIVEAEPIREAALAKFDSSILNGQWKFIEPLSATLDKKELFRIDNESFLVNQFLEYVRDFQRPAAPNSSPVVVGQRYYRTYLEKKLIEVEEKNLDKKYPEFKALVTEMNDGLLFSQTMEANVWQPSLSDTLGQRKLWEQNKQKYQYPERA
;
A
#
# COMPACT_ATOMS: atom_id res chain seq x y z
N MET A 1 -15.64 -28.89 14.00
CA MET A 1 -14.84 -27.95 13.17
C MET A 1 -15.28 -28.07 11.72
N LYS A 2 -15.98 -27.04 11.23
CA LYS A 2 -16.38 -26.72 9.84
C LYS A 2 -17.75 -26.04 9.92
N TYR A 3 -17.74 -24.74 10.24
CA TYR A 3 -18.88 -23.86 9.97
C TYR A 3 -18.58 -23.15 8.65
N SER A 4 -18.98 -23.79 7.55
CA SER A 4 -19.28 -23.07 6.31
C SER A 4 -20.77 -22.75 6.38
N TYR A 5 -21.11 -21.46 6.42
CA TYR A 5 -22.23 -20.82 5.72
C TYR A 5 -22.32 -19.36 6.23
N PHE A 6 -21.48 -18.51 5.66
CA PHE A 6 -21.82 -17.12 5.42
C PHE A 6 -21.22 -16.76 4.07
N VAL A 7 -22.05 -16.78 3.03
CA VAL A 7 -21.77 -15.99 1.85
C VAL A 7 -22.13 -14.56 2.22
N VAL A 8 -21.25 -13.87 2.95
CA VAL A 8 -21.08 -12.45 2.70
C VAL A 8 -20.33 -12.44 1.39
N ALA A 9 -21.05 -12.20 0.29
CA ALA A 9 -20.42 -11.99 -0.99
C ALA A 9 -19.48 -10.79 -0.84
N ALA A 10 -18.20 -11.08 -0.68
CA ALA A 10 -17.13 -10.14 -0.96
C ALA A 10 -17.22 -9.86 -2.46
N LEU A 11 -17.98 -8.82 -2.80
CA LEU A 11 -18.11 -8.35 -4.17
C LEU A 11 -16.76 -7.81 -4.62
N ILE A 12 -16.06 -8.61 -5.41
CA ILE A 12 -14.99 -8.14 -6.28
C ILE A 12 -15.65 -7.13 -7.24
N LEU A 13 -15.35 -5.85 -7.03
CA LEU A 13 -15.71 -4.76 -7.93
C LEU A 13 -15.04 -4.98 -9.29
N GLY A 14 -15.77 -5.58 -10.22
CA GLY A 14 -15.50 -5.45 -11.65
C GLY A 14 -15.86 -4.04 -12.10
N ILE A 15 -14.87 -3.14 -12.10
CA ILE A 15 -15.04 -1.78 -12.63
C ILE A 15 -15.06 -1.86 -14.16
N THR A 16 -16.24 -1.78 -14.76
CA THR A 16 -16.35 -1.44 -16.18
C THR A 16 -16.11 0.06 -16.36
N ALA A 17 -15.21 0.37 -17.29
CA ALA A 17 -14.75 1.72 -17.57
C ALA A 17 -15.83 2.55 -18.29
N CYS A 18 -16.24 3.66 -17.69
CA CYS A 18 -16.92 4.75 -18.39
C CYS A 18 -15.97 5.93 -18.56
N THR A 19 -15.91 6.44 -19.79
CA THR A 19 -15.05 7.55 -20.23
C THR A 19 -15.56 8.89 -19.69
N THR A 20 -14.63 9.79 -19.39
CA THR A 20 -14.87 11.07 -18.72
C THR A 20 -15.13 12.21 -19.71
N SER A 21 -16.31 12.82 -19.62
CA SER A 21 -16.56 14.20 -20.08
C SER A 21 -16.88 15.09 -18.87
N LYS A 22 -16.35 16.33 -18.87
CA LYS A 22 -16.47 17.32 -17.78
C LYS A 22 -17.95 17.60 -17.41
N PRO A 23 -18.28 17.89 -16.13
CA PRO A 23 -19.65 18.15 -15.71
C PRO A 23 -20.05 19.62 -15.95
N THR A 24 -21.07 19.83 -16.78
CA THR A 24 -21.95 21.00 -16.76
C THR A 24 -22.91 20.87 -15.56
N PRO A 25 -23.40 21.96 -14.94
CA PRO A 25 -24.36 21.86 -13.83
C PRO A 25 -25.61 21.12 -14.31
N PRO A 26 -26.12 20.11 -13.59
CA PRO A 26 -27.32 19.39 -14.01
C PRO A 26 -28.54 20.32 -13.92
N PRO A 27 -29.53 20.18 -14.83
CA PRO A 27 -30.87 20.69 -14.58
C PRO A 27 -31.42 20.05 -13.29
N PRO A 28 -32.38 20.68 -12.59
CA PRO A 28 -33.06 20.02 -11.46
C PRO A 28 -33.62 18.66 -11.94
N PRO A 29 -33.39 17.57 -11.19
CA PRO A 29 -33.83 16.25 -11.62
C PRO A 29 -35.35 16.24 -11.78
N PRO A 30 -35.90 15.65 -12.87
CA PRO A 30 -37.33 15.43 -12.98
C PRO A 30 -37.82 14.64 -11.78
N SER A 31 -39.04 14.91 -11.30
CA SER A 31 -39.60 14.18 -10.16
C SER A 31 -39.68 12.68 -10.49
N GLU A 32 -38.82 11.88 -9.86
CA GLU A 32 -38.79 10.43 -10.09
C GLU A 32 -40.09 9.79 -9.57
N PRO A 33 -40.79 8.97 -10.38
CA PRO A 33 -42.00 8.30 -9.94
C PRO A 33 -41.71 7.31 -8.81
N THR A 34 -42.63 7.22 -7.85
CA THR A 34 -42.54 6.27 -6.74
C THR A 34 -43.08 4.90 -7.16
N ILE A 35 -42.28 3.85 -7.01
CA ILE A 35 -42.69 2.47 -7.33
C ILE A 35 -43.27 1.74 -6.11
N LEU A 36 -42.81 2.09 -4.91
CA LEU A 36 -43.19 1.43 -3.67
C LEU A 36 -43.13 2.40 -2.48
N THR A 37 -44.02 2.22 -1.50
CA THR A 37 -43.96 2.94 -0.22
C THR A 37 -44.01 1.93 0.93
N ILE A 38 -42.99 1.93 1.79
CA ILE A 38 -42.88 1.04 2.95
C ILE A 38 -42.63 1.89 4.20
N GLY A 39 -43.52 1.82 5.19
CA GLY A 39 -43.37 2.54 6.46
C GLY A 39 -43.22 4.07 6.29
N GLY A 40 -43.84 4.65 5.26
CA GLY A 40 -43.72 6.07 4.91
C GLY A 40 -42.48 6.45 4.09
N LYS A 41 -41.53 5.53 3.88
CA LYS A 41 -40.40 5.72 2.95
C LYS A 41 -40.86 5.44 1.52
N LYS A 42 -40.71 6.42 0.64
CA LYS A 42 -40.93 6.30 -0.80
C LYS A 42 -39.67 5.74 -1.46
N ILE A 43 -39.85 4.72 -2.29
CA ILE A 43 -38.80 4.14 -3.12
C ILE A 43 -39.09 4.54 -4.56
N THR A 44 -38.12 5.16 -5.22
CA THR A 44 -38.28 5.63 -6.60
C THR A 44 -38.06 4.49 -7.59
N THR A 45 -38.52 4.68 -8.83
CA THR A 45 -38.22 3.74 -9.92
C THR A 45 -36.72 3.57 -10.11
N ASP A 46 -35.93 4.64 -9.98
CA ASP A 46 -34.51 4.62 -10.27
C ASP A 46 -33.73 3.83 -9.21
N GLU A 47 -34.05 4.00 -7.93
CA GLU A 47 -33.49 3.18 -6.84
C GLU A 47 -33.76 1.69 -7.09
N PHE A 48 -34.99 1.35 -7.48
CA PHE A 48 -35.38 -0.02 -7.76
C PHE A 48 -34.64 -0.59 -8.99
N PHE A 49 -34.62 0.13 -10.10
CA PHE A 49 -33.97 -0.33 -11.33
C PHE A 49 -32.45 -0.42 -11.20
N GLN A 50 -31.83 0.45 -10.41
CA GLN A 50 -30.41 0.34 -10.08
C GLN A 50 -30.12 -0.97 -9.34
N SER A 51 -30.94 -1.32 -8.35
CA SER A 51 -30.81 -2.58 -7.61
C SER A 51 -31.10 -3.80 -8.49
N PHE A 52 -32.18 -3.75 -9.29
CA PHE A 52 -32.57 -4.81 -10.22
C PHE A 52 -31.48 -5.11 -11.24
N THR A 53 -30.96 -4.09 -11.93
CA THR A 53 -29.94 -4.27 -12.96
C THR A 53 -28.68 -4.93 -12.39
N LYS A 54 -28.31 -4.59 -11.16
CA LYS A 54 -27.14 -5.14 -10.46
C LYS A 54 -27.34 -6.59 -10.00
N ASN A 55 -28.56 -6.94 -9.59
CA ASN A 55 -28.83 -8.18 -8.84
C ASN A 55 -29.77 -9.16 -9.57
N GLN A 56 -30.15 -8.89 -10.83
CA GLN A 56 -31.05 -9.77 -11.60
C GLN A 56 -30.41 -11.11 -11.98
N PHE A 57 -29.09 -11.27 -11.84
CA PHE A 57 -28.38 -12.52 -12.09
C PHE A 57 -27.90 -13.09 -10.74
N SER A 58 -28.28 -14.33 -10.45
CA SER A 58 -27.70 -15.10 -9.35
C SER A 58 -26.55 -15.96 -9.87
N ASP A 59 -25.49 -16.17 -9.09
CA ASP A 59 -24.31 -16.96 -9.50
C ASP A 59 -24.65 -18.38 -10.00
N ASP A 60 -25.75 -18.96 -9.51
CA ASP A 60 -26.18 -20.33 -9.85
C ASP A 60 -27.14 -20.42 -11.06
N THR A 61 -27.48 -19.31 -11.71
CA THR A 61 -28.42 -19.32 -12.85
C THR A 61 -27.97 -18.44 -14.01
N THR A 62 -28.10 -18.98 -15.23
CA THR A 62 -27.90 -18.23 -16.48
C THR A 62 -29.13 -17.43 -16.91
N LYS A 63 -30.24 -17.53 -16.16
CA LYS A 63 -31.50 -16.85 -16.46
C LYS A 63 -31.73 -15.71 -15.49
N PRO A 64 -31.98 -14.48 -15.98
CA PRO A 64 -32.25 -13.35 -15.09
C PRO A 64 -33.59 -13.54 -14.37
N THR A 65 -33.65 -13.11 -13.11
CA THR A 65 -34.90 -13.00 -12.35
C THR A 65 -35.84 -12.03 -13.05
N GLY A 66 -37.11 -12.42 -13.21
CA GLY A 66 -38.11 -11.54 -13.81
C GLY A 66 -38.36 -10.30 -12.95
N ILE A 67 -38.67 -9.15 -13.57
CA ILE A 67 -38.85 -7.89 -12.86
C ILE A 67 -39.91 -7.95 -11.74
N SER A 68 -41.01 -8.66 -11.97
CA SER A 68 -42.09 -8.81 -10.98
C SER A 68 -41.65 -9.66 -9.78
N GLU A 69 -40.88 -10.72 -10.04
CA GLU A 69 -40.32 -11.58 -8.99
C GLU A 69 -39.29 -10.81 -8.17
N TYR A 70 -38.40 -10.07 -8.85
CA TYR A 70 -37.42 -9.23 -8.18
C TYR A 70 -38.09 -8.13 -7.33
N LEU A 71 -39.16 -7.50 -7.83
CA LEU A 71 -39.94 -6.53 -7.06
C LEU A 71 -40.47 -7.13 -5.75
N GLN A 72 -40.92 -8.38 -5.76
CA GLN A 72 -41.37 -9.07 -4.55
C GLN A 72 -40.20 -9.35 -3.59
N LEU A 73 -39.07 -9.84 -4.09
CA LEU A 73 -37.86 -10.08 -3.28
C LEU A 73 -37.34 -8.78 -2.64
N TYR A 74 -37.27 -7.71 -3.43
CA TYR A 74 -36.85 -6.39 -3.00
C TYR A 74 -37.80 -5.80 -1.95
N THR A 75 -39.12 -5.93 -2.17
CA THR A 75 -40.15 -5.52 -1.18
C THR A 75 -39.94 -6.25 0.15
N ASN A 76 -39.73 -7.57 0.11
CA ASN A 76 -39.49 -8.39 1.30
C ASN A 76 -38.19 -8.02 2.02
N LEU A 77 -37.12 -7.70 1.29
CA LEU A 77 -35.87 -7.19 1.87
C LEU A 77 -36.12 -5.87 2.61
N LYS A 78 -36.77 -4.90 1.97
CA LYS A 78 -37.06 -3.59 2.57
C LYS A 78 -37.97 -3.69 3.79
N LEU A 79 -38.94 -4.61 3.79
CA LEU A 79 -39.77 -4.89 4.96
C LEU A 79 -38.96 -5.44 6.15
N LYS A 80 -38.01 -6.35 5.91
CA LYS A 80 -37.11 -6.87 6.95
C LYS A 80 -36.19 -5.79 7.50
N VAL A 81 -35.63 -4.95 6.63
CA VAL A 81 -34.83 -3.77 7.03
C VAL A 81 -35.65 -2.82 7.90
N LEU A 82 -36.90 -2.54 7.53
CA LEU A 82 -37.80 -1.72 8.36
C LEU A 82 -38.06 -2.36 9.73
N GLY A 83 -38.24 -3.69 9.77
CA GLY A 83 -38.36 -4.45 11.01
C GLY A 83 -37.13 -4.32 11.91
N ALA A 84 -35.94 -4.46 11.33
CA ALA A 84 -34.65 -4.28 12.02
C ALA A 84 -34.51 -2.87 12.62
N GLN A 85 -34.85 -1.84 11.85
CA GLN A 85 -34.83 -0.44 12.28
C GLN A 85 -35.82 -0.20 13.42
N SER A 86 -37.02 -0.78 13.32
CA SER A 86 -38.04 -0.67 14.37
C SER A 86 -37.62 -1.37 15.66
N ALA A 87 -36.77 -2.40 15.56
CA ALA A 87 -36.15 -3.08 16.70
C ALA A 87 -34.88 -2.36 17.24
N GLY A 88 -34.49 -1.24 16.63
CA GLY A 88 -33.34 -0.44 17.06
C GLY A 88 -31.97 -1.03 16.71
N LEU A 89 -31.90 -2.05 15.85
CA LEU A 89 -30.63 -2.71 15.49
C LEU A 89 -29.64 -1.74 14.83
N ASP A 90 -30.16 -0.81 14.01
CA ASP A 90 -29.42 0.25 13.33
C ASP A 90 -28.85 1.31 14.29
N THR A 91 -29.38 1.38 15.53
CA THR A 91 -28.91 2.27 16.59
C THR A 91 -28.05 1.57 17.64
N SER A 92 -27.73 0.29 17.47
CA SER A 92 -26.80 -0.40 18.37
C SER A 92 -25.38 0.14 18.20
N ALA A 93 -24.57 0.10 19.27
CA ALA A 93 -23.18 0.55 19.21
C ALA A 93 -22.35 -0.29 18.22
N SER A 94 -22.52 -1.62 18.27
CA SER A 94 -21.85 -2.57 17.37
C SER A 94 -22.19 -2.31 15.90
N PHE A 95 -23.47 -2.08 15.58
CA PHE A 95 -23.87 -1.76 14.20
C PHE A 95 -23.26 -0.45 13.72
N ARG A 96 -23.27 0.60 14.56
CA ARG A 96 -22.65 1.89 14.20
C ARG A 96 -21.16 1.77 13.95
N GLU A 97 -20.44 1.02 14.79
CA GLU A 97 -19.00 0.78 14.62
C GLU A 97 -18.70 -0.02 13.35
N GLU A 98 -19.48 -1.07 13.08
CA GLU A 98 -19.36 -1.87 11.87
C GLU A 98 -19.64 -1.04 10.61
N MET A 99 -20.73 -0.28 10.60
CA MET A 99 -21.07 0.63 9.49
C MET A 99 -20.04 1.74 9.29
N ALA A 100 -19.45 2.26 10.38
CA ALA A 100 -18.38 3.24 10.28
C ALA A 100 -17.14 2.64 9.57
N SER A 101 -16.76 1.41 9.90
CA SER A 101 -15.67 0.69 9.23
C SER A 101 -15.96 0.46 7.74
N TYR A 102 -17.16 0.00 7.38
CA TYR A 102 -17.53 -0.17 5.97
C TYR A 102 -17.55 1.15 5.21
N ARG A 103 -18.11 2.21 5.81
CA ARG A 103 -18.11 3.54 5.19
C ARG A 103 -16.69 4.04 4.92
N GLN A 104 -15.77 3.84 5.86
CA GLN A 104 -14.37 4.24 5.71
C GLN A 104 -13.68 3.48 4.55
N GLN A 105 -14.00 2.19 4.37
CA GLN A 105 -13.48 1.39 3.26
C GLN A 105 -14.07 1.84 1.91
N LEU A 106 -15.38 2.04 1.85
CA LEU A 106 -16.08 2.53 0.66
C LEU A 106 -15.64 3.95 0.27
N ALA A 107 -15.14 4.75 1.22
CA ALA A 107 -14.67 6.11 0.99
C ALA A 107 -13.32 6.15 0.27
N GLN A 108 -12.47 5.12 0.41
CA GLN A 108 -11.09 5.15 -0.10
C GLN A 108 -10.98 5.52 -1.59
N PRO A 109 -11.79 4.98 -2.52
CA PRO A 109 -11.71 5.35 -3.93
C PRO A 109 -12.06 6.82 -4.20
N TYR A 110 -12.86 7.46 -3.35
CA TYR A 110 -13.26 8.87 -3.46
C TYR A 110 -12.24 9.82 -2.84
N LEU A 111 -11.41 9.30 -1.94
CA LEU A 111 -10.31 10.01 -1.28
C LEU A 111 -8.99 9.87 -2.04
N MET A 112 -9.02 9.44 -3.30
CA MET A 112 -7.84 9.32 -4.15
C MET A 112 -8.08 9.96 -5.51
N ASP A 113 -7.06 10.62 -6.06
CA ASP A 113 -7.08 11.02 -7.46
C ASP A 113 -6.77 9.80 -8.33
N LYS A 114 -7.81 9.16 -8.84
CA LYS A 114 -7.69 7.96 -9.69
C LYS A 114 -6.78 8.20 -10.91
N ALA A 115 -6.86 9.37 -11.55
CA ALA A 115 -6.05 9.67 -12.72
C ALA A 115 -4.57 9.80 -12.35
N LEU A 116 -4.26 10.43 -11.21
CA LEU A 116 -2.89 10.47 -10.68
C LEU A 116 -2.37 9.07 -10.38
N VAL A 117 -3.16 8.21 -9.72
CA VAL A 117 -2.77 6.83 -9.43
C VAL A 117 -2.52 6.05 -10.72
N ASP A 118 -3.41 6.15 -11.71
CA ASP A 118 -3.26 5.49 -13.01
C ASP A 118 -1.98 5.95 -13.74
N ASN A 119 -1.66 7.25 -13.69
CA ASN A 119 -0.42 7.79 -14.25
C ASN A 119 0.83 7.27 -13.53
N LEU A 120 0.81 7.21 -12.19
CA LEU A 120 1.92 6.67 -11.41
C LEU A 120 2.12 5.17 -11.65
N VAL A 121 1.04 4.42 -11.89
CA VAL A 121 1.09 3.00 -12.26
C VAL A 121 1.73 2.81 -13.64
N ALA A 122 1.29 3.59 -14.63
CA ALA A 122 1.87 3.55 -15.98
C ALA A 122 3.36 3.95 -15.95
N GLU A 123 3.71 5.02 -15.24
CA GLU A 123 5.09 5.46 -15.06
C GLU A 123 5.95 4.39 -14.41
N ALA A 124 5.46 3.79 -13.30
CA ALA A 124 6.19 2.74 -12.62
C ALA A 124 6.41 1.53 -13.54
N TYR A 125 5.42 1.13 -14.34
CA TYR A 125 5.60 0.06 -15.32
C TYR A 125 6.65 0.39 -16.38
N GLU A 126 6.66 1.61 -16.92
CA GLU A 126 7.71 2.03 -17.87
C GLU A 126 9.11 1.97 -17.22
N ARG A 127 9.22 2.36 -15.95
CA ARG A 127 10.46 2.24 -15.18
C ARG A 127 10.82 0.76 -14.91
N MET A 128 9.85 -0.14 -14.72
CA MET A 128 10.10 -1.59 -14.53
C MET A 128 10.82 -2.23 -15.72
N LYS A 129 10.78 -1.63 -16.92
CA LYS A 129 11.46 -2.15 -18.10
C LYS A 129 12.98 -1.98 -18.04
N ASN A 130 13.51 -1.23 -17.08
CA ASN A 130 14.93 -0.96 -16.95
C ASN A 130 15.41 -1.13 -15.51
N GLU A 131 16.70 -1.45 -15.37
CA GLU A 131 17.45 -1.38 -14.12
C GLU A 131 18.48 -0.25 -14.24
N VAL A 132 18.71 0.49 -13.16
CA VAL A 132 19.68 1.59 -13.13
C VAL A 132 20.73 1.35 -12.06
N ARG A 133 21.98 1.75 -12.33
CA ARG A 133 23.05 1.85 -11.34
C ARG A 133 23.39 3.32 -11.19
N ILE A 134 23.52 3.78 -9.96
CA ILE A 134 23.77 5.19 -9.66
C ILE A 134 24.88 5.34 -8.62
N ALA A 135 25.42 6.55 -8.57
CA ALA A 135 26.14 7.05 -7.41
C ALA A 135 25.37 8.20 -6.76
N HIS A 136 25.56 8.42 -5.46
CA HIS A 136 24.95 9.53 -4.76
C HIS A 136 25.85 10.21 -3.72
N ILE A 137 25.55 11.48 -3.43
CA ILE A 137 26.17 12.27 -2.36
C ILE A 137 25.06 12.73 -1.43
N MET A 138 25.16 12.42 -0.14
CA MET A 138 24.16 12.79 0.86
C MET A 138 24.73 13.79 1.87
N LEU A 139 24.08 14.95 2.02
CA LEU A 139 24.34 15.88 3.14
C LEU A 139 23.16 15.81 4.13
N PRO A 140 23.42 15.52 5.41
CA PRO A 140 22.37 15.19 6.37
C PRO A 140 21.63 16.44 6.82
N VAL A 141 20.30 16.34 6.91
CA VAL A 141 19.47 17.35 7.57
C VAL A 141 18.13 16.75 7.97
N SER A 142 17.75 16.93 9.24
CA SER A 142 16.49 16.42 9.78
C SER A 142 15.30 16.94 8.96
N PRO A 143 14.25 16.14 8.71
CA PRO A 143 12.99 16.64 8.13
C PRO A 143 12.35 17.75 8.97
N ASP A 144 12.69 17.82 10.26
CA ASP A 144 12.18 18.81 11.22
C ASP A 144 13.28 19.78 11.69
N ALA A 145 14.34 19.97 10.90
CA ALA A 145 15.34 21.00 11.16
C ALA A 145 14.73 22.41 10.99
N LEU A 146 15.35 23.43 11.58
CA LEU A 146 14.92 24.81 11.34
C LEU A 146 15.03 25.17 9.85
N PRO A 147 14.20 26.09 9.34
CA PRO A 147 14.29 26.54 7.96
C PRO A 147 15.68 27.07 7.59
N ALA A 148 16.35 27.76 8.51
CA ALA A 148 17.71 28.27 8.32
C ALA A 148 18.74 27.14 8.13
N ASP A 149 18.66 26.08 8.94
CA ASP A 149 19.54 24.91 8.86
C ASP A 149 19.27 24.10 7.59
N THR A 150 18.00 23.98 7.21
CA THR A 150 17.62 23.31 5.95
C THR A 150 18.15 24.09 4.75
N LEU A 151 18.04 25.42 4.77
CA LEU A 151 18.53 26.29 3.71
C LEU A 151 20.05 26.28 3.59
N SER A 152 20.78 26.23 4.72
CA SER A 152 22.24 26.19 4.71
C SER A 152 22.76 24.90 4.05
N VAL A 153 22.17 23.74 4.39
CA VAL A 153 22.53 22.45 3.78
C VAL A 153 22.13 22.40 2.29
N TYR A 154 20.96 22.94 1.94
CA TYR A 154 20.55 23.06 0.53
C TYR A 154 21.53 23.91 -0.30
N ARG A 155 22.01 25.03 0.24
CA ARG A 155 23.01 25.87 -0.43
C ARG A 155 24.34 25.13 -0.59
N ALA A 156 24.81 24.48 0.47
CA ALA A 156 26.06 23.71 0.45
C ALA A 156 26.05 22.60 -0.62
N ILE A 157 24.98 21.81 -0.70
CA ILE A 157 24.88 20.76 -1.71
C ILE A 157 24.69 21.31 -3.13
N SER A 158 24.03 22.46 -3.28
CA SER A 158 23.87 23.14 -4.58
C SER A 158 25.20 23.70 -5.09
N GLU A 159 26.01 24.28 -4.20
CA GLU A 159 27.36 24.74 -4.51
C GLU A 159 28.25 23.56 -4.91
N LEU A 160 28.24 22.47 -4.13
CA LEU A 160 28.99 21.25 -4.47
C LEU A 160 28.62 20.72 -5.86
N ARG A 161 27.32 20.69 -6.18
CA ARG A 161 26.85 20.35 -7.53
C ARG A 161 27.46 21.27 -8.60
N GLY A 162 27.48 22.58 -8.36
CA GLY A 162 28.07 23.57 -9.26
C GLY A 162 29.55 23.27 -9.55
N ARG A 163 30.34 23.01 -8.50
CA ARG A 163 31.75 22.64 -8.59
C ARG A 163 31.97 21.37 -9.42
N ILE A 164 31.10 20.36 -9.24
CA ILE A 164 31.17 19.11 -10.02
C ILE A 164 30.86 19.36 -11.51
N ILE A 165 29.83 20.16 -11.82
CA ILE A 165 29.45 20.48 -13.21
C ILE A 165 30.54 21.31 -13.91
N GLN A 166 31.17 22.23 -13.17
CA GLN A 166 32.28 23.04 -13.65
C GLN A 166 33.61 22.25 -13.73
N LYS A 167 33.59 20.95 -13.35
CA LYS A 167 34.73 20.03 -13.35
C LYS A 167 35.88 20.48 -12.43
N GLU A 168 35.58 21.27 -11.39
CA GLU A 168 36.55 21.64 -10.36
C GLU A 168 36.88 20.47 -9.43
N ILE A 169 35.95 19.53 -9.29
CA ILE A 169 36.10 18.27 -8.57
C ILE A 169 35.25 17.21 -9.30
N ASP A 170 35.74 15.99 -9.44
CA ASP A 170 34.93 14.91 -9.99
C ASP A 170 33.91 14.40 -8.94
N PHE A 171 32.86 13.71 -9.40
CA PHE A 171 31.80 13.23 -8.52
C PHE A 171 32.30 12.22 -7.48
N GLU A 172 33.24 11.36 -7.84
CA GLU A 172 33.75 10.29 -6.98
C GLU A 172 34.53 10.88 -5.80
N SER A 173 35.44 11.83 -6.10
CA SER A 173 36.19 12.59 -5.11
C SER A 173 35.26 13.42 -4.22
N ALA A 174 34.26 14.09 -4.81
CA ALA A 174 33.27 14.84 -4.06
C ALA A 174 32.46 13.94 -3.10
N ALA A 175 32.09 12.75 -3.54
CA ALA A 175 31.37 11.80 -2.70
C ALA A 175 32.24 11.34 -1.53
N LYS A 176 33.47 10.89 -1.78
CA LYS A 176 34.42 10.46 -0.74
C LYS A 176 34.70 11.55 0.30
N GLN A 177 34.79 12.81 -0.14
CA GLN A 177 35.14 13.93 0.74
C GLN A 177 33.94 14.49 1.52
N TYR A 178 32.78 14.64 0.87
CA TYR A 178 31.67 15.43 1.42
C TYR A 178 30.45 14.58 1.81
N SER A 179 30.22 13.43 1.16
CA SER A 179 29.05 12.60 1.45
C SER A 179 29.11 12.05 2.87
N LYS A 180 27.97 12.09 3.56
CA LYS A 180 27.78 11.52 4.90
C LYS A 180 27.03 10.19 4.88
N ASP A 181 26.86 9.58 3.70
CA ASP A 181 26.41 8.20 3.61
C ASP A 181 27.57 7.23 3.88
N PRO A 182 27.58 6.50 5.01
CA PRO A 182 28.72 5.67 5.40
C PRO A 182 28.96 4.48 4.46
N ILE A 183 27.93 4.05 3.72
CA ILE A 183 28.02 2.85 2.87
C ILE A 183 28.66 3.19 1.52
N SER A 184 28.15 4.21 0.84
CA SER A 184 28.61 4.54 -0.53
C SER A 184 29.72 5.59 -0.57
N SER A 185 29.87 6.45 0.45
CA SER A 185 30.89 7.50 0.46
C SER A 185 32.30 6.98 0.18
N PRO A 186 32.80 5.91 0.86
CA PRO A 186 34.13 5.34 0.56
C PRO A 186 34.27 4.82 -0.87
N LYS A 187 33.15 4.50 -1.53
CA LYS A 187 33.05 3.94 -2.89
C LYS A 187 32.75 5.01 -3.93
N GLY A 188 32.99 6.28 -3.61
CA GLY A 188 32.72 7.37 -4.55
C GLY A 188 31.23 7.65 -4.77
N GLY A 189 30.40 7.26 -3.80
CA GLY A 189 28.95 7.38 -3.86
C GLY A 189 28.27 6.23 -4.61
N ASP A 190 29.00 5.32 -5.25
CA ASP A 190 28.43 4.20 -6.00
C ASP A 190 27.71 3.23 -5.06
N LEU A 191 26.48 2.86 -5.43
CA LEU A 191 25.70 1.84 -4.71
C LEU A 191 26.10 0.40 -5.12
N GLU A 192 26.98 0.25 -6.13
CA GLU A 192 27.56 -0.99 -6.67
C GLU A 192 26.54 -2.02 -7.16
N SER A 193 25.26 -1.65 -7.18
CA SER A 193 24.15 -2.52 -7.54
C SER A 193 23.22 -1.82 -8.50
N TYR A 194 22.69 -2.59 -9.42
CA TYR A 194 21.56 -2.20 -10.24
C TYR A 194 20.27 -2.38 -9.42
N PHE A 195 19.37 -1.42 -9.51
CA PHE A 195 18.06 -1.53 -8.88
C PHE A 195 16.92 -1.25 -9.86
N PRO A 196 15.82 -2.01 -9.77
CA PRO A 196 14.57 -1.69 -10.44
C PRO A 196 13.80 -0.59 -9.69
N VAL A 197 12.71 -0.12 -10.28
CA VAL A 197 11.66 0.68 -9.62
C VAL A 197 11.19 0.02 -8.31
N PHE A 198 10.72 0.84 -7.38
CA PHE A 198 10.28 0.48 -6.02
C PHE A 198 11.38 0.08 -5.02
N LYS A 199 12.67 0.19 -5.38
CA LYS A 199 13.78 -0.06 -4.44
C LYS A 199 14.25 1.17 -3.69
N THR A 200 13.85 2.36 -4.13
CA THR A 200 14.19 3.64 -3.50
C THR A 200 12.95 4.53 -3.37
N ILE A 201 13.05 5.62 -2.62
CA ILE A 201 11.96 6.58 -2.50
C ILE A 201 11.70 7.29 -3.83
N TYR A 202 10.45 7.71 -4.04
CA TYR A 202 9.97 8.23 -5.32
C TYR A 202 10.74 9.42 -5.88
N PRO A 203 11.13 10.45 -5.09
CA PRO A 203 11.94 11.56 -5.62
C PRO A 203 13.33 11.11 -6.11
N PHE A 204 13.93 10.16 -5.38
CA PHE A 204 15.25 9.62 -5.67
C PHE A 204 15.19 8.71 -6.91
N GLU A 205 14.19 7.85 -6.97
CA GLU A 205 13.90 7.01 -8.13
C GLU A 205 13.60 7.85 -9.38
N THR A 206 12.84 8.94 -9.24
CA THR A 206 12.53 9.84 -10.35
C THR A 206 13.80 10.43 -10.93
N ALA A 207 14.73 10.92 -10.10
CA ALA A 207 16.03 11.38 -10.59
C ALA A 207 16.80 10.23 -11.29
N ALA A 208 16.87 9.05 -10.69
CA ALA A 208 17.59 7.91 -11.24
C ALA A 208 17.04 7.42 -12.60
N PHE A 209 15.71 7.44 -12.79
CA PHE A 209 15.07 6.93 -13.99
C PHE A 209 14.88 7.97 -15.10
N THR A 210 14.93 9.27 -14.80
CA THR A 210 14.75 10.34 -15.79
C THR A 210 16.05 10.96 -16.28
N LEU A 211 17.11 10.94 -15.46
CA LEU A 211 18.39 11.53 -15.84
C LEU A 211 19.10 10.69 -16.92
N PRO A 212 19.71 11.35 -17.92
CA PRO A 212 20.65 10.70 -18.82
C PRO A 212 21.87 10.14 -18.08
N ILE A 213 22.46 9.09 -18.64
CA ILE A 213 23.69 8.49 -18.10
C ILE A 213 24.79 9.56 -18.01
N GLY A 214 25.48 9.59 -16.88
CA GLY A 214 26.56 10.53 -16.56
C GLY A 214 26.10 11.87 -15.97
N GLN A 215 24.81 12.23 -16.06
CA GLN A 215 24.30 13.51 -15.54
C GLN A 215 24.00 13.45 -14.04
N ILE A 216 23.99 14.64 -13.42
CA ILE A 216 23.79 14.84 -11.98
C ILE A 216 22.47 15.59 -11.73
N SER A 217 21.67 15.07 -10.80
CA SER A 217 20.40 15.65 -10.38
C SER A 217 20.57 17.04 -9.76
N ASN A 218 19.47 17.80 -9.71
CA ASN A 218 19.34 18.85 -8.71
C ASN A 218 19.29 18.23 -7.29
N PRO A 219 19.50 18.99 -6.20
CA PRO A 219 19.37 18.47 -4.86
C PRO A 219 17.99 17.85 -4.61
N VAL A 220 17.97 16.57 -4.25
CA VAL A 220 16.75 15.80 -3.95
C VAL A 220 16.61 15.71 -2.44
N ARG A 221 15.44 16.08 -1.90
CA ARG A 221 15.17 15.99 -0.46
C ARG A 221 14.67 14.60 -0.08
N SER A 222 15.20 14.04 1.01
CA SER A 222 14.66 12.84 1.69
C SER A 222 14.65 13.04 3.20
N ARG A 223 14.17 12.06 3.98
CA ARG A 223 14.25 12.11 5.45
C ARG A 223 15.70 12.13 6.00
N ALA A 224 16.67 11.61 5.24
CA ALA A 224 18.07 11.62 5.64
C ALA A 224 18.74 13.00 5.44
N GLY A 225 18.28 13.78 4.45
CA GLY A 225 18.93 15.01 4.07
C GLY A 225 18.69 15.40 2.62
N TYR A 226 19.65 16.09 2.02
CA TYR A 226 19.69 16.37 0.60
C TYR A 226 20.65 15.43 -0.13
N HIS A 227 20.30 15.08 -1.36
CA HIS A 227 21.01 14.11 -2.18
C HIS A 227 21.34 14.69 -3.55
N LEU A 228 22.55 14.45 -4.06
CA LEU A 228 22.86 14.53 -5.49
C LEU A 228 22.95 13.11 -6.02
N ILE A 229 22.31 12.86 -7.16
CA ILE A 229 22.22 11.53 -7.78
C ILE A 229 22.86 11.60 -9.16
N LYS A 230 23.76 10.67 -9.45
CA LYS A 230 24.40 10.51 -10.75
C LYS A 230 24.07 9.15 -11.32
N VAL A 231 23.49 9.10 -12.51
CA VAL A 231 23.23 7.81 -13.20
C VAL A 231 24.54 7.32 -13.81
N LEU A 232 24.99 6.14 -13.41
CA LEU A 232 26.20 5.53 -13.93
C LEU A 232 25.90 4.65 -15.14
N GLU A 233 24.89 3.79 -15.02
CA GLU A 233 24.54 2.80 -16.04
C GLU A 233 23.02 2.58 -16.06
N ARG A 234 22.51 2.16 -17.22
CA ARG A 234 21.12 1.72 -17.41
C ARG A 234 21.11 0.51 -18.31
N ARG A 235 20.33 -0.50 -17.96
CA ARG A 235 20.16 -1.71 -18.76
C ARG A 235 18.70 -2.16 -18.81
N PRO A 236 18.29 -2.93 -19.83
CA PRO A 236 16.99 -3.58 -19.84
C PRO A 236 16.79 -4.46 -18.60
N ALA A 237 15.58 -4.49 -18.08
CA ALA A 237 15.24 -5.34 -16.94
C ALA A 237 15.35 -6.81 -17.31
N ARG A 238 16.00 -7.59 -16.44
CA ARG A 238 16.31 -9.00 -16.71
C ARG A 238 15.17 -9.97 -16.37
N GLY A 239 14.06 -9.45 -15.85
CA GLY A 239 12.89 -10.24 -15.45
C GLY A 239 13.13 -11.01 -14.14
N LYS A 240 12.59 -12.22 -14.04
CA LYS A 240 12.76 -13.10 -12.88
C LYS A 240 13.44 -14.40 -13.29
N VAL A 241 14.17 -15.00 -12.35
CA VAL A 241 14.74 -16.34 -12.50
C VAL A 241 14.40 -17.21 -11.30
N GLN A 242 14.32 -18.52 -11.55
CA GLN A 242 14.32 -19.52 -10.50
C GLN A 242 15.53 -20.43 -10.73
N VAL A 243 16.27 -20.72 -9.66
CA VAL A 243 17.45 -21.58 -9.71
C VAL A 243 17.38 -22.63 -8.61
N ALA A 244 18.08 -23.74 -8.83
CA ALA A 244 18.54 -24.60 -7.75
C ALA A 244 20.00 -24.25 -7.43
N HIS A 245 20.43 -24.45 -6.18
CA HIS A 245 21.82 -24.23 -5.79
C HIS A 245 22.43 -25.41 -5.02
N ILE A 246 23.76 -25.47 -5.05
CA ILE A 246 24.59 -26.23 -4.13
C ILE A 246 25.45 -25.19 -3.40
N LEU A 247 25.24 -25.04 -2.09
CA LEU A 247 26.03 -24.14 -1.25
C LEU A 247 27.10 -24.95 -0.52
N VAL A 248 28.37 -24.58 -0.68
CA VAL A 248 29.44 -25.01 0.23
C VAL A 248 29.78 -23.84 1.13
N SER A 249 29.36 -23.93 2.40
CA SER A 249 29.36 -22.79 3.31
C SER A 249 30.78 -22.40 3.75
N VAL A 250 31.05 -21.10 3.85
CA VAL A 250 32.28 -20.56 4.44
C VAL A 250 31.87 -19.53 5.48
N THR A 251 32.23 -19.75 6.75
CA THR A 251 31.98 -18.77 7.80
C THR A 251 32.95 -17.60 7.69
N PRO A 252 32.57 -16.38 8.12
CA PRO A 252 33.49 -15.24 8.16
C PRO A 252 34.76 -15.50 9.00
N SER A 253 34.67 -16.41 9.99
CA SER A 253 35.77 -16.83 10.86
C SER A 253 36.57 -18.03 10.35
N ALA A 254 36.27 -18.54 9.14
CA ALA A 254 36.96 -19.70 8.60
C ALA A 254 38.47 -19.45 8.43
N THR A 255 39.27 -20.42 8.86
CA THR A 255 40.72 -20.41 8.63
C THR A 255 41.03 -20.49 7.13
N GLU A 256 42.24 -20.10 6.74
CA GLU A 256 42.67 -20.20 5.35
C GLU A 256 42.58 -21.64 4.83
N ALA A 257 42.97 -22.62 5.65
CA ALA A 257 42.77 -24.03 5.35
C ALA A 257 41.29 -24.39 5.14
N GLY A 258 40.38 -23.84 5.96
CA GLY A 258 38.94 -24.03 5.81
C GLY A 258 38.38 -23.44 4.50
N LYS A 259 38.86 -22.26 4.09
CA LYS A 259 38.48 -21.63 2.81
C LYS A 259 38.95 -22.44 1.61
N ILE A 260 40.20 -22.94 1.67
CA ILE A 260 40.77 -23.82 0.63
C ILE A 260 39.97 -25.13 0.54
N ALA A 261 39.64 -25.74 1.68
CA ALA A 261 38.85 -26.97 1.72
C ALA A 261 37.44 -26.78 1.15
N ALA A 262 36.78 -25.66 1.46
CA ALA A 262 35.46 -25.32 0.91
C ALA A 262 35.50 -25.15 -0.61
N LYS A 263 36.52 -24.46 -1.14
CA LYS A 263 36.73 -24.34 -2.58
C LYS A 263 36.93 -25.70 -3.24
N ALA A 264 37.82 -26.54 -2.68
CA ALA A 264 38.07 -27.87 -3.20
C ALA A 264 36.81 -28.76 -3.18
N LYS A 265 35.97 -28.64 -2.13
CA LYS A 265 34.68 -29.34 -2.06
C LYS A 265 33.71 -28.86 -3.14
N ALA A 266 33.64 -27.55 -3.42
CA ALA A 266 32.81 -27.01 -4.49
C ALA A 266 33.32 -27.43 -5.88
N GLU A 267 34.62 -27.41 -6.12
CA GLU A 267 35.23 -27.89 -7.38
C GLU A 267 34.97 -29.38 -7.60
N LYS A 268 35.05 -30.19 -6.53
CA LYS A 268 34.69 -31.61 -6.58
C LYS A 268 33.22 -31.81 -6.93
N ALA A 269 32.31 -31.05 -6.31
CA ALA A 269 30.89 -31.09 -6.64
C ALA A 269 30.65 -30.76 -8.12
N ALA A 270 31.30 -29.71 -8.65
CA ALA A 270 31.19 -29.35 -10.07
C ALA A 270 31.72 -30.45 -11.02
N ALA A 271 32.80 -31.14 -10.66
CA ALA A 271 33.31 -32.26 -11.45
C ALA A 271 32.33 -33.45 -11.46
N LEU A 272 31.68 -33.74 -10.33
CA LEU A 272 30.68 -34.81 -10.22
C LEU A 272 29.41 -34.52 -11.02
N LEU A 273 29.00 -33.25 -11.14
CA LEU A 273 27.84 -32.86 -11.96
C LEU A 273 28.01 -33.18 -13.46
N GLN A 274 29.22 -33.52 -13.93
CA GLN A 274 29.44 -34.02 -15.30
C GLN A 274 29.04 -35.49 -15.48
N GLN A 275 28.88 -36.24 -14.38
CA GLN A 275 28.70 -37.70 -14.38
C GLN A 275 27.49 -38.15 -13.55
N GLU A 276 27.07 -37.35 -12.57
CA GLU A 276 26.00 -37.66 -11.62
C GLU A 276 24.81 -36.69 -11.74
N ALA A 277 23.63 -37.15 -11.32
CA ALA A 277 22.44 -36.32 -11.30
C ALA A 277 22.55 -35.18 -10.28
N TRP A 278 21.99 -34.01 -10.63
CA TRP A 278 22.02 -32.80 -9.79
C TRP A 278 21.52 -33.07 -8.38
N GLU A 279 20.44 -33.82 -8.24
CA GLU A 279 19.77 -34.10 -6.97
C GLU A 279 20.66 -34.90 -6.01
N ILE A 280 21.50 -35.80 -6.55
CA ILE A 280 22.46 -36.59 -5.77
C ILE A 280 23.58 -35.69 -5.27
N VAL A 281 24.22 -34.95 -6.17
CA VAL A 281 25.34 -34.06 -5.82
C VAL A 281 24.86 -32.97 -4.87
N CYS A 282 23.68 -32.39 -5.09
CA CYS A 282 23.09 -31.39 -4.22
C CYS A 282 22.86 -31.92 -2.81
N ARG A 283 22.23 -33.10 -2.66
CA ARG A 283 21.99 -33.72 -1.35
C ARG A 283 23.29 -33.97 -0.58
N ASP A 284 24.33 -34.43 -1.28
CA ASP A 284 25.56 -34.91 -0.67
C ASP A 284 26.60 -33.80 -0.42
N TYR A 285 26.60 -32.74 -1.24
CA TYR A 285 27.60 -31.66 -1.18
C TYR A 285 27.06 -30.32 -0.69
N SER A 286 25.76 -30.07 -0.76
CA SER A 286 25.19 -28.81 -0.29
C SER A 286 25.10 -28.78 1.24
N ASP A 287 25.56 -27.68 1.81
CA ASP A 287 25.48 -27.32 3.22
C ASP A 287 24.20 -26.53 3.53
N ASP A 288 23.38 -26.17 2.53
CA ASP A 288 22.04 -25.62 2.76
C ASP A 288 21.07 -26.73 3.17
N ALA A 289 20.91 -26.91 4.48
CA ALA A 289 20.00 -27.90 5.05
C ALA A 289 18.53 -27.68 4.68
N THR A 290 18.12 -26.46 4.29
CA THR A 290 16.71 -26.15 3.99
C THR A 290 16.29 -26.64 2.61
N THR A 291 17.21 -26.63 1.64
CA THR A 291 16.89 -26.94 0.24
C THR A 291 17.58 -28.19 -0.30
N LYS A 292 18.68 -28.66 0.31
CA LYS A 292 19.49 -29.75 -0.27
C LYS A 292 18.73 -31.06 -0.53
N ASN A 293 17.74 -31.37 0.31
CA ASN A 293 16.91 -32.57 0.17
C ASN A 293 15.77 -32.39 -0.85
N GLU A 294 15.51 -31.16 -1.26
CA GLU A 294 14.54 -30.77 -2.29
C GLU A 294 15.25 -30.31 -3.58
N GLY A 295 16.46 -30.86 -3.83
CA GLY A 295 17.24 -30.57 -5.02
C GLY A 295 17.80 -29.14 -5.06
N GLY A 296 17.89 -28.46 -3.92
CA GLY A 296 18.50 -27.13 -3.82
C GLY A 296 17.63 -26.00 -4.37
N VAL A 297 16.35 -26.25 -4.66
CA VAL A 297 15.46 -25.30 -5.33
C VAL A 297 15.20 -24.07 -4.45
N LEU A 298 15.48 -22.89 -5.00
CA LEU A 298 15.16 -21.61 -4.38
C LEU A 298 13.82 -21.04 -4.92
N ARG A 299 13.22 -20.13 -4.16
CA ARG A 299 12.10 -19.32 -4.66
C ARG A 299 12.53 -18.49 -5.87
N GLU A 300 11.58 -18.18 -6.75
CA GLU A 300 11.80 -17.21 -7.83
C GLU A 300 12.22 -15.85 -7.26
N PHE A 301 13.17 -15.18 -7.92
CA PHE A 301 13.66 -13.87 -7.52
C PHE A 301 13.95 -12.97 -8.72
N GLY A 302 13.76 -11.67 -8.52
CA GLY A 302 14.17 -10.63 -9.45
C GLY A 302 15.44 -9.89 -9.01
N PRO A 303 15.78 -8.79 -9.70
CA PRO A 303 16.94 -7.96 -9.37
C PRO A 303 16.87 -7.34 -7.97
N SER A 304 18.04 -7.20 -7.35
CA SER A 304 18.25 -6.71 -5.99
C SER A 304 17.49 -7.51 -4.93
N GLU A 305 17.33 -8.82 -5.13
CA GLU A 305 16.78 -9.76 -4.12
C GLU A 305 17.83 -10.76 -3.60
N MET A 306 18.93 -10.95 -4.35
CA MET A 306 20.06 -11.80 -3.97
C MET A 306 21.35 -10.98 -3.91
N VAL A 307 22.41 -11.53 -3.33
CA VAL A 307 23.73 -10.89 -3.32
C VAL A 307 24.29 -10.77 -4.75
N PRO A 308 25.06 -9.71 -5.07
CA PRO A 308 25.44 -9.38 -6.44
C PRO A 308 26.11 -10.53 -7.22
N GLU A 309 27.01 -11.29 -6.59
CA GLU A 309 27.74 -12.39 -7.23
C GLU A 309 26.78 -13.52 -7.63
N PHE A 310 25.84 -13.85 -6.76
CA PHE A 310 24.82 -14.87 -7.00
C PHE A 310 23.84 -14.44 -8.08
N GLU A 311 23.33 -13.22 -7.96
CA GLU A 311 22.39 -12.64 -8.92
C GLU A 311 23.00 -12.56 -10.33
N ASN A 312 24.20 -11.99 -10.44
CA ASN A 312 24.87 -11.82 -11.73
C ASN A 312 25.11 -13.17 -12.41
N THR A 313 25.53 -14.19 -11.65
CA THR A 313 25.71 -15.54 -12.19
C THR A 313 24.38 -16.14 -12.64
N ALA A 314 23.32 -16.05 -11.83
CA ALA A 314 22.00 -16.61 -12.16
C ALA A 314 21.42 -16.01 -13.45
N PHE A 315 21.50 -14.69 -13.61
CA PHE A 315 20.99 -14.02 -14.80
C PHE A 315 21.87 -14.20 -16.04
N SER A 316 23.15 -14.58 -15.86
CA SER A 316 24.08 -14.89 -16.96
C SER A 316 23.76 -16.22 -17.67
N LEU A 317 23.13 -17.17 -16.96
CA LEU A 317 22.68 -18.45 -17.52
C LEU A 317 21.58 -18.20 -18.57
N LYS A 318 21.68 -18.92 -19.70
CA LYS A 318 20.87 -18.64 -20.90
C LYS A 318 19.70 -19.59 -21.02
N ASN A 319 19.95 -20.89 -20.86
CA ASN A 319 18.98 -21.94 -21.08
C ASN A 319 18.58 -22.63 -19.77
N VAL A 320 17.32 -23.00 -19.65
CA VAL A 320 16.86 -23.85 -18.54
C VAL A 320 17.67 -25.15 -18.56
N GLY A 321 18.23 -25.51 -17.41
CA GLY A 321 19.14 -26.62 -17.23
C GLY A 321 20.63 -26.24 -17.23
N ASP A 322 21.00 -25.03 -17.66
CA ASP A 322 22.39 -24.55 -17.59
C ASP A 322 22.88 -24.59 -16.13
N ILE A 323 24.12 -25.04 -15.92
CA ILE A 323 24.80 -25.11 -14.62
C ILE A 323 26.00 -24.16 -14.65
N SER A 324 26.16 -23.34 -13.59
CA SER A 324 27.30 -22.43 -13.47
C SER A 324 28.59 -23.16 -13.09
N ALA A 325 29.74 -22.53 -13.35
CA ALA A 325 30.96 -22.87 -12.62
C ALA A 325 30.81 -22.52 -11.12
N PRO A 326 31.61 -23.10 -10.20
CA PRO A 326 31.67 -22.65 -8.82
C PRO A 326 32.06 -21.17 -8.74
N PHE A 327 31.30 -20.40 -7.97
CA PHE A 327 31.59 -18.99 -7.70
C PHE A 327 31.44 -18.66 -6.22
N GLN A 328 32.12 -17.62 -5.76
CA GLN A 328 32.14 -17.24 -4.36
C GLN A 328 31.16 -16.09 -4.08
N SER A 329 30.48 -16.17 -2.94
CA SER A 329 29.80 -15.04 -2.30
C SER A 329 30.22 -14.93 -0.84
N ASN A 330 29.65 -13.96 -0.11
CA ASN A 330 29.82 -13.81 1.33
C ASN A 330 29.33 -15.01 2.18
N TYR A 331 28.60 -15.96 1.59
CA TYR A 331 28.13 -17.18 2.27
C TYR A 331 29.01 -18.42 2.01
N GLY A 332 29.95 -18.34 1.06
CA GLY A 332 30.77 -19.46 0.64
C GLY A 332 30.73 -19.66 -0.88
N TRP A 333 30.90 -20.90 -1.31
CA TRP A 333 30.92 -21.28 -2.73
C TRP A 333 29.55 -21.78 -3.16
N HIS A 334 29.16 -21.40 -4.37
CA HIS A 334 27.87 -21.73 -4.95
C HIS A 334 28.07 -22.36 -6.32
N ILE A 335 27.25 -23.35 -6.63
CA ILE A 335 26.97 -23.81 -7.98
C ILE A 335 25.47 -23.66 -8.17
N ILE A 336 25.02 -23.09 -9.27
CA ILE A 336 23.59 -22.91 -9.53
C ILE A 336 23.17 -23.54 -10.85
N LYS A 337 21.94 -24.06 -10.88
CA LYS A 337 21.26 -24.59 -12.06
C LYS A 337 20.05 -23.74 -12.38
N LEU A 338 19.92 -23.26 -13.61
CA LEU A 338 18.76 -22.48 -14.02
C LEU A 338 17.53 -23.38 -14.19
N LEU A 339 16.44 -23.06 -13.48
CA LEU A 339 15.18 -23.82 -13.56
C LEU A 339 14.13 -23.10 -14.40
N SER A 340 14.05 -21.78 -14.28
CA SER A 340 13.19 -20.96 -15.13
C SER A 340 13.72 -19.54 -15.26
N LYS A 341 13.37 -18.89 -16.38
CA LYS A 341 13.68 -17.49 -16.67
C LYS A 341 12.47 -16.85 -17.32
N LYS A 342 11.89 -15.85 -16.67
CA LYS A 342 10.68 -15.16 -17.14
C LYS A 342 11.00 -13.70 -17.44
N PRO A 343 10.52 -13.15 -18.56
CA PRO A 343 10.62 -11.71 -18.81
C PRO A 343 9.76 -10.93 -17.80
N ILE A 344 9.83 -9.61 -17.88
CA ILE A 344 8.86 -8.76 -17.18
C ILE A 344 7.44 -9.08 -17.66
N GLU A 345 6.49 -9.07 -16.73
CA GLU A 345 5.07 -9.27 -17.00
C GLU A 345 4.51 -8.16 -17.91
N SER A 346 3.42 -8.46 -18.62
CA SER A 346 2.71 -7.43 -19.38
C SER A 346 2.11 -6.36 -18.44
N PHE A 347 1.79 -5.18 -18.97
CA PHE A 347 1.16 -4.14 -18.16
C PHE A 347 -0.14 -4.62 -17.52
N ALA A 348 -0.95 -5.39 -18.25
CA ALA A 348 -2.23 -5.91 -17.75
C ALA A 348 -2.04 -6.83 -16.53
N GLU A 349 -1.02 -7.70 -16.55
CA GLU A 349 -0.71 -8.63 -15.46
C GLU A 349 -0.07 -7.91 -14.26
N ALA A 350 0.83 -6.96 -14.52
CA ALA A 350 1.59 -6.27 -13.47
C ALA A 350 0.80 -5.12 -12.81
N ALA A 351 -0.13 -4.47 -13.53
CA ALA A 351 -0.81 -3.25 -13.08
C ALA A 351 -1.50 -3.37 -11.70
N PRO A 352 -2.19 -4.48 -11.34
CA PRO A 352 -2.78 -4.62 -10.00
C PRO A 352 -1.73 -4.55 -8.88
N GLN A 353 -0.61 -5.26 -9.04
CA GLN A 353 0.48 -5.28 -8.05
C GLN A 353 1.20 -3.92 -7.99
N ILE A 354 1.43 -3.30 -9.15
CA ILE A 354 2.04 -1.96 -9.23
C ILE A 354 1.14 -0.94 -8.53
N ARG A 355 -0.18 -0.98 -8.75
CA ARG A 355 -1.13 -0.09 -8.10
C ARG A 355 -1.08 -0.22 -6.59
N GLN A 356 -1.06 -1.44 -6.06
CA GLN A 356 -0.92 -1.68 -4.63
C GLN A 356 0.38 -1.07 -4.09
N LYS A 357 1.50 -1.21 -4.80
CA LYS A 357 2.78 -0.60 -4.40
C LYS A 357 2.73 0.92 -4.45
N VAL A 358 2.19 1.49 -5.53
CA VAL A 358 2.06 2.95 -5.72
C VAL A 358 1.22 3.60 -4.62
N THR A 359 0.17 2.92 -4.14
CA THR A 359 -0.70 3.47 -3.07
C THR A 359 -0.14 3.26 -1.66
N THR A 360 0.95 2.50 -1.49
CA THR A 360 1.50 2.14 -0.17
C THR A 360 2.97 2.53 0.03
N ASP A 361 3.73 2.76 -1.05
CA ASP A 361 5.12 3.22 -0.99
C ASP A 361 5.22 4.75 -0.81
N SER A 362 6.41 5.30 -1.00
CA SER A 362 6.65 6.76 -0.93
C SER A 362 5.82 7.62 -1.91
N ARG A 363 5.22 7.05 -2.96
CA ARG A 363 4.29 7.76 -3.86
C ARG A 363 2.95 8.02 -3.21
N SER A 364 2.58 7.26 -2.18
CA SER A 364 1.40 7.54 -1.37
C SER A 364 1.44 8.96 -0.79
N GLU A 365 2.64 9.47 -0.45
CA GLU A 365 2.82 10.86 0.01
C GLU A 365 2.41 11.86 -1.10
N VAL A 366 2.75 11.59 -2.36
CA VAL A 366 2.36 12.44 -3.51
C VAL A 366 0.85 12.40 -3.74
N ILE A 367 0.24 11.21 -3.65
CA ILE A 367 -1.21 11.02 -3.80
C ILE A 367 -1.96 11.78 -2.71
N GLN A 368 -1.52 11.65 -1.46
CA GLN A 368 -2.10 12.36 -0.33
C GLN A 368 -1.95 13.88 -0.47
N GLN A 369 -0.78 14.37 -0.87
CA GLN A 369 -0.59 15.81 -1.08
C GLN A 369 -1.44 16.37 -2.22
N ALA A 370 -1.67 15.59 -3.28
CA ALA A 370 -2.59 15.97 -4.36
C ALA A 370 -4.04 16.08 -3.84
N LEU A 371 -4.49 15.11 -3.03
CA LEU A 371 -5.79 15.16 -2.35
C LEU A 371 -5.89 16.40 -1.46
N ILE A 372 -4.95 16.61 -0.54
CA ILE A 372 -4.94 17.74 0.38
C ILE A 372 -4.98 19.07 -0.38
N LYS A 373 -4.21 19.21 -1.47
CA LYS A 373 -4.25 20.39 -2.33
C LYS A 373 -5.65 20.62 -2.92
N LYS A 374 -6.30 19.57 -3.43
CA LYS A 374 -7.67 19.63 -3.95
C LYS A 374 -8.67 20.03 -2.87
N LEU A 375 -8.57 19.44 -1.68
CA LEU A 375 -9.46 19.73 -0.56
C LEU A 375 -9.27 21.17 -0.04
N ARG A 376 -8.03 21.65 0.10
CA ARG A 376 -7.74 23.04 0.47
C ARG A 376 -8.34 24.06 -0.49
N ALA A 377 -8.47 23.71 -1.77
CA ALA A 377 -9.15 24.55 -2.76
C ALA A 377 -10.69 24.42 -2.72
N SER A 378 -11.21 23.32 -2.19
CA SER A 378 -12.66 23.03 -2.14
C SER A 378 -13.33 23.49 -0.85
N TYR A 379 -12.57 23.66 0.22
CA TYR A 379 -13.05 24.00 1.56
C TYR A 379 -12.51 25.35 2.01
N LYS A 380 -13.33 26.13 2.72
CA LYS A 380 -12.89 27.38 3.35
C LYS A 380 -12.22 27.05 4.69
N ILE A 381 -10.90 27.19 4.74
CA ILE A 381 -10.11 26.99 5.96
C ILE A 381 -9.77 28.35 6.57
N VAL A 382 -10.10 28.54 7.85
CA VAL A 382 -9.77 29.74 8.63
C VAL A 382 -8.95 29.33 9.84
N GLU A 383 -7.70 29.79 9.93
CA GLU A 383 -6.79 29.49 11.04
C GLU A 383 -6.74 30.67 12.02
N ALA A 384 -6.86 30.39 13.32
CA ALA A 384 -6.73 31.41 14.36
C ALA A 384 -5.24 31.60 14.71
N GLU A 385 -4.50 32.35 13.90
CA GLU A 385 -3.03 32.43 13.98
C GLU A 385 -2.49 32.73 15.39
N PRO A 386 -3.00 33.71 16.16
CA PRO A 386 -2.48 33.99 17.50
C PRO A 386 -2.70 32.81 18.47
N ILE A 387 -3.82 32.10 18.34
CA ILE A 387 -4.14 30.93 19.16
C ILE A 387 -3.26 29.74 18.76
N ARG A 388 -3.04 29.54 17.45
CA ARG A 388 -2.11 28.54 16.92
C ARG A 388 -0.70 28.76 17.45
N GLU A 389 -0.18 29.99 17.38
CA GLU A 389 1.16 30.31 17.88
C GLU A 389 1.27 30.08 19.39
N ALA A 390 0.27 30.51 20.17
CA ALA A 390 0.23 30.28 21.61
C ALA A 390 0.15 28.79 21.99
N ALA A 391 -0.53 27.97 21.18
CA ALA A 391 -0.57 26.52 21.35
C ALA A 391 0.77 25.86 20.99
N LEU A 392 1.38 26.24 19.85
CA LEU A 392 2.69 25.73 19.42
C LEU A 392 3.81 26.08 20.42
N ALA A 393 3.72 27.24 21.07
CA ALA A 393 4.68 27.67 22.10
C ALA A 393 4.67 26.80 23.37
N LYS A 394 3.72 25.85 23.50
CA LYS A 394 3.71 24.88 24.61
C LYS A 394 4.65 23.70 24.39
N PHE A 395 5.13 23.49 23.17
CA PHE A 395 6.05 22.39 22.87
C PHE A 395 7.49 22.75 23.26
N ASP A 396 8.05 21.96 24.18
CA ASP A 396 9.44 22.03 24.60
C ASP A 396 10.24 20.82 24.09
N SER A 397 11.50 20.67 24.52
CA SER A 397 12.37 19.58 24.08
C SER A 397 11.84 18.17 24.38
N SER A 398 10.90 18.00 25.31
CA SER A 398 10.32 16.68 25.62
C SER A 398 9.54 16.09 24.44
N ILE A 399 9.05 16.92 23.51
CA ILE A 399 8.36 16.45 22.29
C ILE A 399 9.31 15.69 21.37
N LEU A 400 10.61 16.02 21.40
CA LEU A 400 11.62 15.35 20.59
C LEU A 400 11.83 13.89 21.02
N ASN A 401 11.51 13.57 22.28
CA ASN A 401 11.61 12.22 22.82
C ASN A 401 10.25 11.49 22.82
N GLY A 402 9.19 12.13 22.32
CA GLY A 402 7.82 11.61 22.39
C GLY A 402 7.26 11.51 23.81
N GLN A 403 7.71 12.40 24.71
CA GLN A 403 7.32 12.40 26.13
C GLN A 403 6.60 13.68 26.55
N TRP A 404 6.25 14.55 25.61
CA TRP A 404 5.62 15.83 25.89
C TRP A 404 4.23 15.66 26.49
N LYS A 405 3.92 16.48 27.48
CA LYS A 405 2.60 16.56 28.12
C LYS A 405 2.27 18.01 28.39
N PHE A 406 1.00 18.38 28.30
CA PHE A 406 0.53 19.68 28.78
C PHE A 406 0.05 19.57 30.24
N ILE A 407 0.16 20.67 30.98
CA ILE A 407 -0.33 20.78 32.35
C ILE A 407 -1.83 21.06 32.30
N GLU A 408 -2.59 20.29 33.07
CA GLU A 408 -4.02 20.52 33.28
C GLU A 408 -4.25 21.28 34.61
N PRO A 409 -5.21 22.23 34.65
CA PRO A 409 -6.04 22.68 33.53
C PRO A 409 -5.28 23.58 32.55
N LEU A 410 -5.68 23.55 31.27
CA LEU A 410 -5.19 24.52 30.27
C LEU A 410 -5.61 25.95 30.67
N SER A 411 -4.79 26.95 30.31
CA SER A 411 -5.14 28.35 30.57
C SER A 411 -6.43 28.73 29.83
N ALA A 412 -7.22 29.63 30.40
CA ALA A 412 -8.48 30.10 29.79
C ALA A 412 -8.29 30.75 28.40
N THR A 413 -7.06 31.14 28.07
CA THR A 413 -6.66 31.67 26.75
C THR A 413 -6.46 30.58 25.69
N LEU A 414 -6.39 29.31 26.06
CA LEU A 414 -6.19 28.16 25.17
C LEU A 414 -7.27 27.10 25.33
N ASP A 415 -7.82 26.92 26.53
CA ASP A 415 -8.84 25.89 26.78
C ASP A 415 -10.07 26.12 25.89
N LYS A 416 -10.41 25.07 25.11
CA LYS A 416 -11.52 25.03 24.16
C LYS A 416 -11.57 26.21 23.18
N LYS A 417 -10.44 26.87 22.91
CA LYS A 417 -10.37 27.91 21.88
C LYS A 417 -10.31 27.29 20.50
N GLU A 418 -10.94 27.95 19.53
CA GLU A 418 -10.86 27.58 18.12
C GLU A 418 -9.42 27.74 17.65
N LEU A 419 -8.85 26.64 17.17
CA LEU A 419 -7.52 26.58 16.58
C LEU A 419 -7.61 26.86 15.07
N PHE A 420 -8.54 26.18 14.41
CA PHE A 420 -8.93 26.44 13.02
C PHE A 420 -10.36 25.95 12.77
N ARG A 421 -10.94 26.38 11.66
CA ARG A 421 -12.25 25.98 11.19
C ARG A 421 -12.20 25.58 9.72
N ILE A 422 -12.94 24.53 9.36
CA ILE A 422 -13.13 24.06 7.99
C ILE A 422 -14.62 24.18 7.67
N ASP A 423 -14.99 25.09 6.77
CA ASP A 423 -16.37 25.52 6.53
C ASP A 423 -17.10 25.84 7.86
N ASN A 424 -18.02 24.98 8.31
CA ASN A 424 -18.79 25.20 9.54
C ASN A 424 -18.29 24.35 10.72
N GLU A 425 -17.27 23.51 10.54
CA GLU A 425 -16.71 22.65 11.60
C GLU A 425 -15.51 23.32 12.27
N SER A 426 -15.63 23.60 13.57
CA SER A 426 -14.58 24.19 14.42
C SER A 426 -13.75 23.11 15.09
N PHE A 427 -12.43 23.27 15.11
CA PHE A 427 -11.46 22.37 15.74
C PHE A 427 -10.70 23.10 16.84
N LEU A 428 -10.62 22.48 18.02
CA LEU A 428 -10.21 23.16 19.25
C LEU A 428 -8.77 22.84 19.64
N VAL A 429 -8.14 23.77 20.38
CA VAL A 429 -6.76 23.62 20.88
C VAL A 429 -6.61 22.36 21.73
N ASN A 430 -7.51 22.09 22.68
CA ASN A 430 -7.38 20.93 23.56
C ASN A 430 -7.38 19.60 22.78
N GLN A 431 -8.22 19.48 21.75
CA GLN A 431 -8.27 18.30 20.88
C GLN A 431 -6.96 18.12 20.09
N PHE A 432 -6.34 19.22 19.67
CA PHE A 432 -5.03 19.19 19.03
C PHE A 432 -3.92 18.76 20.00
N LEU A 433 -3.89 19.31 21.21
CA LEU A 433 -2.88 18.95 22.20
C LEU A 433 -3.03 17.49 22.68
N GLU A 434 -4.26 17.00 22.84
CA GLU A 434 -4.57 15.59 23.07
C GLU A 434 -4.06 14.72 21.91
N TYR A 435 -4.32 15.13 20.66
CA TYR A 435 -3.78 14.44 19.49
C TYR A 435 -2.23 14.37 19.52
N VAL A 436 -1.53 15.47 19.85
CA VAL A 436 -0.07 15.42 19.95
C VAL A 436 0.38 14.49 21.07
N ARG A 437 -0.26 14.56 22.24
CA ARG A 437 0.04 13.68 23.38
C ARG A 437 -0.06 12.20 23.00
N ASP A 438 -1.12 11.83 22.27
CA ASP A 438 -1.45 10.44 21.96
C ASP A 438 -0.65 9.88 20.76
N PHE A 439 -0.23 10.74 19.82
CA PHE A 439 0.44 10.34 18.57
C PHE A 439 1.91 10.77 18.46
N GLN A 440 2.46 11.42 19.49
CA GLN A 440 3.88 11.80 19.48
C GLN A 440 4.81 10.58 19.39
N ARG A 441 5.94 10.77 18.69
CA ARG A 441 7.01 9.77 18.54
C ARG A 441 8.36 10.48 18.66
N PRO A 442 9.44 9.76 19.05
CA PRO A 442 10.78 10.31 19.02
C PRO A 442 11.11 10.91 17.64
N ALA A 443 11.59 12.14 17.64
CA ALA A 443 11.99 12.86 16.44
C ALA A 443 13.41 12.45 15.99
N ALA A 444 13.75 12.74 14.74
CA ALA A 444 15.09 12.51 14.24
C ALA A 444 16.13 13.38 14.98
N PRO A 445 17.41 12.97 15.05
CA PRO A 445 18.47 13.84 15.59
C PRO A 445 18.49 15.22 14.92
N ASN A 446 18.88 16.25 15.66
CA ASN A 446 18.93 17.65 15.19
C ASN A 446 17.57 18.23 14.73
N SER A 447 16.47 17.71 15.27
CA SER A 447 15.14 18.28 15.07
C SER A 447 14.85 19.44 16.02
N SER A 448 14.05 20.40 15.57
CA SER A 448 13.59 21.53 16.40
C SER A 448 12.22 21.23 17.02
N PRO A 449 12.02 21.47 18.34
CA PRO A 449 10.70 21.30 18.98
C PRO A 449 9.58 22.10 18.29
N VAL A 450 9.91 23.32 17.87
CA VAL A 450 8.96 24.21 17.18
C VAL A 450 8.54 23.61 15.83
N VAL A 451 9.48 23.12 15.04
CA VAL A 451 9.19 22.53 13.72
C VAL A 451 8.45 21.21 13.87
N VAL A 452 8.78 20.40 14.88
CA VAL A 452 8.03 19.19 15.21
C VAL A 452 6.58 19.54 15.58
N GLY A 453 6.35 20.57 16.41
CA GLY A 453 5.01 21.07 16.73
C GLY A 453 4.24 21.55 15.50
N GLN A 454 4.90 22.31 14.62
CA GLN A 454 4.32 22.75 13.34
C GLN A 454 3.96 21.59 12.42
N ARG A 455 4.80 20.54 12.37
CA ARG A 455 4.49 19.31 11.64
C ARG A 455 3.23 18.66 12.19
N TYR A 456 3.12 18.49 13.51
CA TYR A 456 1.92 17.92 14.13
C TYR A 456 0.68 18.75 13.83
N TYR A 457 0.78 20.07 13.87
CA TYR A 457 -0.32 20.97 13.50
C TYR A 457 -0.76 20.75 12.06
N ARG A 458 0.19 20.76 11.11
CA ARG A 458 -0.10 20.52 9.68
C ARG A 458 -0.76 19.15 9.48
N THR A 459 -0.20 18.09 10.05
CA THR A 459 -0.74 16.73 9.94
C THR A 459 -2.15 16.63 10.55
N TYR A 460 -2.39 17.30 11.68
CA TYR A 460 -3.70 17.32 12.33
C TYR A 460 -4.75 18.04 11.46
N LEU A 461 -4.42 19.22 10.92
CA LEU A 461 -5.29 19.95 10.01
C LEU A 461 -5.60 19.12 8.75
N GLU A 462 -4.59 18.51 8.13
CA GLU A 462 -4.76 17.65 6.96
C GLU A 462 -5.66 16.44 7.25
N LYS A 463 -5.47 15.80 8.42
CA LYS A 463 -6.34 14.73 8.89
C LYS A 463 -7.80 15.21 9.04
N LYS A 464 -8.01 16.36 9.68
CA LYS A 464 -9.36 16.93 9.88
C LYS A 464 -10.01 17.34 8.56
N LEU A 465 -9.23 17.81 7.60
CA LEU A 465 -9.72 18.12 6.27
C LEU A 465 -10.21 16.87 5.52
N ILE A 466 -9.49 15.75 5.63
CA ILE A 466 -9.93 14.45 5.08
C ILE A 466 -11.20 13.95 5.80
N GLU A 467 -11.25 14.04 7.13
CA GLU A 467 -12.45 13.65 7.91
C GLU A 467 -13.69 14.47 7.48
N VAL A 468 -13.53 15.77 7.22
CA VAL A 468 -14.61 16.64 6.71
C VAL A 468 -15.03 16.23 5.29
N GLU A 469 -14.09 15.87 4.41
CA GLU A 469 -14.43 15.33 3.09
C GLU A 469 -15.23 14.02 3.22
N GLU A 470 -14.76 13.09 4.03
CA GLU A 470 -15.39 11.77 4.26
C GLU A 470 -16.85 11.89 4.75
N LYS A 471 -17.11 12.83 5.66
CA LYS A 471 -18.47 13.14 6.15
C LYS A 471 -19.39 13.74 5.08
N ASN A 472 -18.85 14.29 4.00
CA ASN A 472 -19.62 14.94 2.96
C ASN A 472 -19.68 14.13 1.65
N LEU A 473 -19.04 12.97 1.58
CA LEU A 473 -19.04 12.13 0.37
C LEU A 473 -20.45 11.75 -0.09
N ASP A 474 -21.37 11.44 0.83
CA ASP A 474 -22.76 11.10 0.52
C ASP A 474 -23.59 12.28 0.00
N LYS A 475 -23.14 13.50 0.24
CA LYS A 475 -23.74 14.72 -0.34
C LYS A 475 -23.15 15.06 -1.70
N LYS A 476 -21.87 14.74 -1.90
CA LYS A 476 -21.11 15.07 -3.13
C LYS A 476 -21.27 14.01 -4.22
N TYR A 477 -21.41 12.76 -3.84
CA TYR A 477 -21.38 11.60 -4.73
C TYR A 477 -22.62 10.75 -4.48
N PRO A 478 -23.71 10.93 -5.28
CA PRO A 478 -24.92 10.12 -5.19
C PRO A 478 -24.65 8.61 -5.22
N GLU A 479 -23.65 8.18 -5.98
CA GLU A 479 -23.19 6.79 -6.08
C GLU A 479 -22.61 6.28 -4.75
N PHE A 480 -21.84 7.10 -4.03
CA PHE A 480 -21.32 6.74 -2.71
C PHE A 480 -22.46 6.62 -1.69
N LYS A 481 -23.43 7.55 -1.73
CA LYS A 481 -24.63 7.48 -0.90
C LYS A 481 -25.40 6.18 -1.15
N ALA A 482 -25.63 5.83 -2.41
CA ALA A 482 -26.31 4.59 -2.79
C ALA A 482 -25.56 3.35 -2.27
N LEU A 483 -24.24 3.30 -2.42
CA LEU A 483 -23.40 2.21 -1.90
C LEU A 483 -23.49 2.06 -0.37
N VAL A 484 -23.43 3.17 0.37
CA VAL A 484 -23.56 3.15 1.84
C VAL A 484 -24.96 2.70 2.25
N THR A 485 -26.01 3.14 1.55
CA THR A 485 -27.39 2.69 1.80
C THR A 485 -27.55 1.20 1.53
N GLU A 486 -27.00 0.70 0.41
CA GLU A 486 -27.04 -0.72 0.07
C GLU A 486 -26.33 -1.57 1.13
N MET A 487 -25.14 -1.15 1.59
CA MET A 487 -24.40 -1.82 2.66
C MET A 487 -25.19 -1.83 3.97
N ASN A 488 -25.78 -0.69 4.35
CA ASN A 488 -26.61 -0.58 5.55
C ASN A 488 -27.80 -1.55 5.52
N ASP A 489 -28.53 -1.57 4.41
CA ASP A 489 -29.71 -2.44 4.24
C ASP A 489 -29.30 -3.92 4.24
N GLY A 490 -28.22 -4.26 3.55
CA GLY A 490 -27.67 -5.62 3.52
C GLY A 490 -27.24 -6.11 4.90
N LEU A 491 -26.58 -5.26 5.69
CA LEU A 491 -26.15 -5.60 7.04
C LEU A 491 -27.34 -5.81 7.99
N LEU A 492 -28.32 -4.90 7.98
CA LEU A 492 -29.54 -5.04 8.79
C LEU A 492 -30.34 -6.30 8.39
N PHE A 493 -30.46 -6.55 7.10
CA PHE A 493 -31.08 -7.78 6.60
C PHE A 493 -30.34 -9.01 7.11
N SER A 494 -29.01 -9.07 6.97
CA SER A 494 -28.20 -10.21 7.41
C SER A 494 -28.33 -10.45 8.91
N GLN A 495 -28.21 -9.42 9.74
CA GLN A 495 -28.38 -9.53 11.19
C GLN A 495 -29.79 -10.00 11.57
N THR A 496 -30.82 -9.52 10.86
CA THR A 496 -32.21 -9.96 11.07
C THR A 496 -32.40 -11.42 10.72
N MET A 497 -31.88 -11.86 9.57
CA MET A 497 -31.97 -13.25 9.13
C MET A 497 -31.19 -14.17 10.07
N GLU A 498 -30.03 -13.73 10.53
CA GLU A 498 -29.21 -14.47 11.48
C GLU A 498 -29.96 -14.72 12.79
N ALA A 499 -30.50 -13.65 13.39
CA ALA A 499 -31.18 -13.73 14.67
C ALA A 499 -32.50 -14.51 14.62
N ASN A 500 -33.26 -14.38 13.53
CA ASN A 500 -34.65 -14.86 13.48
C ASN A 500 -34.84 -16.12 12.64
N VAL A 501 -33.89 -16.48 11.78
CA VAL A 501 -34.04 -17.60 10.84
C VAL A 501 -32.88 -18.57 10.96
N TRP A 502 -31.65 -18.11 10.71
CA TRP A 502 -30.50 -19.00 10.58
C TRP A 502 -30.08 -19.61 11.92
N GLN A 503 -29.88 -18.81 12.98
CA GLN A 503 -29.52 -19.34 14.30
C GLN A 503 -30.63 -20.22 14.92
N PRO A 504 -31.91 -19.78 14.95
CA PRO A 504 -32.99 -20.64 15.44
C PRO A 504 -33.08 -21.95 14.67
N SER A 505 -33.00 -21.90 13.33
CA SER A 505 -33.06 -23.10 12.49
C SER A 505 -31.91 -24.07 12.78
N LEU A 506 -30.68 -23.58 12.95
CA LEU A 506 -29.52 -24.42 13.28
C LEU A 506 -29.67 -25.10 14.65
N SER A 507 -30.31 -24.43 15.61
CA SER A 507 -30.52 -24.96 16.96
C SER A 507 -31.74 -25.89 17.11
N ASP A 508 -32.72 -25.81 16.21
CA ASP A 508 -33.96 -26.61 16.26
C ASP A 508 -33.78 -28.02 15.65
N THR A 509 -33.07 -28.87 16.38
CA THR A 509 -32.83 -30.26 15.95
C THR A 509 -34.11 -31.09 15.76
N LEU A 510 -35.19 -30.78 16.50
CA LEU A 510 -36.47 -31.49 16.37
C LEU A 510 -37.21 -31.07 15.11
N GLY A 511 -37.27 -29.77 14.82
CA GLY A 511 -37.83 -29.23 13.59
C GLY A 511 -37.07 -29.72 12.37
N GLN A 512 -35.73 -29.72 12.42
CA GLN A 512 -34.89 -30.28 11.36
C GLN A 512 -35.21 -31.76 11.08
N ARG A 513 -35.30 -32.59 12.13
CA ARG A 513 -35.66 -34.01 11.99
C ARG A 513 -37.05 -34.17 11.38
N LYS A 514 -38.05 -33.43 11.88
CA LYS A 514 -39.42 -33.48 11.36
C LYS A 514 -39.48 -33.09 9.88
N LEU A 515 -38.77 -32.02 9.50
CA LEU A 515 -38.69 -31.57 8.10
C LEU A 515 -38.05 -32.65 7.21
N TRP A 516 -36.97 -33.27 7.66
CA TRP A 516 -36.32 -34.38 6.97
C TRP A 516 -37.27 -35.57 6.77
N GLU A 517 -37.93 -36.02 7.84
CA GLU A 517 -38.86 -37.15 7.80
C GLU A 517 -40.01 -36.91 6.82
N GLN A 518 -40.58 -35.70 6.82
CA GLN A 518 -41.68 -35.30 5.92
C GLN A 518 -41.24 -35.19 4.45
N ASN A 519 -39.97 -34.93 4.18
CA ASN A 519 -39.45 -34.70 2.82
C ASN A 519 -38.51 -35.81 2.35
N LYS A 520 -38.43 -36.93 3.07
CA LYS A 520 -37.47 -38.02 2.81
C LYS A 520 -37.49 -38.51 1.35
N GLN A 521 -38.65 -38.48 0.70
CA GLN A 521 -38.81 -38.89 -0.70
C GLN A 521 -38.11 -37.95 -1.70
N LYS A 522 -37.91 -36.66 -1.36
CA LYS A 522 -37.20 -35.68 -2.21
C LYS A 522 -35.68 -35.82 -2.17
N TYR A 523 -35.15 -36.59 -1.22
CA TYR A 523 -33.72 -36.75 -0.97
C TYR A 523 -33.27 -38.20 -1.16
N GLN A 524 -33.85 -38.87 -2.16
CA GLN A 524 -33.38 -40.17 -2.61
C GLN A 524 -32.39 -39.97 -3.75
N TYR A 525 -31.33 -40.78 -3.77
CA TYR A 525 -30.50 -40.88 -4.97
C TYR A 525 -31.38 -41.39 -6.11
N PRO A 526 -31.28 -40.81 -7.32
CA PRO A 526 -31.91 -41.43 -8.49
C PRO A 526 -31.39 -42.87 -8.61
N GLU A 527 -32.27 -43.80 -9.01
CA GLU A 527 -31.88 -45.19 -9.25
C GLU A 527 -30.62 -45.21 -10.13
N ARG A 528 -29.54 -45.84 -9.63
CA ARG A 528 -28.36 -46.07 -10.46
C ARG A 528 -28.76 -47.06 -11.53
N ALA A 529 -28.79 -46.58 -12.78
CA ALA A 529 -29.03 -47.38 -13.97
C ALA A 529 -28.01 -48.51 -14.12
#